data_AF-Q5FK39-F1
#
_entry.id   AF-Q5FK39-F1
#
_cell.length_a   1.000
_cell.length_b   1.000
_cell.length_c   1.000
_cell.angle_alpha   90.00
_cell.angle_beta   90.00
_cell.angle_gamma   90.00
#
_symmetry.space_group_name_H-M   'P 1'
#
loop_
_entity.id
_entity.type
_entity.pdbx_description
1 polymer ?
#
loop_
_entity_poly.entity_id
_entity_poly.type
_entity_poly.pdbx_seq_one_letter_code
_entity_poly.pdbx_strand_id
1 'polypeptide(L)' 'MLRDRIDDVIDCSPFGCRTGFHLIMWGEHSMTEVARALKSSLEEIRDMITWEDVPGTTIKTCGNYKDHSLFSAKE' A
#
# COMPACT_ATOMS: atom_id res chain seq x y z
N MET A 1 2.91 -6.13 1.15
CA MET A 1 3.63 -5.20 2.04
C MET A 1 2.95 -5.03 3.39
N LEU A 2 1.80 -4.32 3.48
CA LEU A 2 1.15 -4.10 4.78
C LEU A 2 0.66 -5.42 5.41
N ARG A 3 0.05 -6.29 4.60
CA ARG A 3 -0.39 -7.65 4.99
C ARG A 3 0.76 -8.57 5.43
N ASP A 4 2.02 -8.24 5.14
CA ASP A 4 3.19 -9.02 5.57
C ASP A 4 3.72 -8.54 6.93
N ARG A 5 3.18 -7.44 7.46
CA ARG A 5 3.70 -6.73 8.65
C ARG A 5 2.70 -6.59 9.78
N ILE A 6 1.42 -6.64 9.46
CA ILE A 6 0.34 -6.59 10.44
C ILE A 6 -0.78 -7.51 9.97
N ASP A 7 -1.29 -8.32 10.90
CA ASP A 7 -2.36 -9.27 10.64
C ASP A 7 -3.70 -8.56 10.47
N ASP A 8 -4.74 -9.32 10.09
CA ASP A 8 -6.13 -8.88 10.15
C ASP A 8 -6.55 -7.70 9.25
N VAL A 9 -5.72 -7.34 8.26
CA VAL A 9 -6.06 -6.32 7.26
C VAL A 9 -7.17 -6.79 6.31
N ILE A 10 -8.32 -6.12 6.38
CA ILE A 10 -9.46 -6.35 5.49
C ILE A 10 -9.23 -5.61 4.17
N ASP A 11 -9.08 -4.28 4.24
CA ASP A 11 -8.96 -3.40 3.07
C ASP A 11 -8.05 -2.19 3.33
N CYS A 12 -7.40 -1.70 2.27
CA CYS A 12 -6.60 -0.49 2.28
C CYS A 12 -6.84 0.29 0.97
N SER A 13 -7.75 1.26 1.02
CA SER A 13 -8.24 1.97 -0.17
C SER A 13 -7.92 3.47 -0.10
N PRO A 14 -7.60 4.13 -1.23
CA PRO A 14 -7.23 5.54 -1.24
C PRO A 14 -8.42 6.44 -0.90
N PHE A 15 -8.16 7.55 -0.20
CA PHE A 15 -9.15 8.61 -0.03
C PHE A 15 -9.48 9.27 -1.37
N GLY A 16 -10.75 9.60 -1.61
CA GLY A 16 -11.17 10.35 -2.80
C GLY A 16 -10.51 11.74 -2.92
N CYS A 17 -10.14 12.35 -1.80
CA CYS A 17 -9.42 13.63 -1.77
C CYS A 17 -7.90 13.50 -2.00
N ARG A 18 -7.37 12.26 -2.13
CA ARG A 18 -5.95 11.95 -2.42
C ARG A 18 -4.95 12.40 -1.35
N THR A 19 -5.37 12.48 -0.09
CA THR A 19 -4.48 12.86 1.03
C THR A 19 -4.10 11.68 1.95
N GLY A 20 -4.51 10.46 1.61
CA GLY A 20 -4.25 9.28 2.43
C GLY A 20 -5.06 8.06 2.01
N PHE A 21 -5.19 7.10 2.94
CA PHE A 21 -5.84 5.80 2.75
C PHE A 21 -6.74 5.45 3.93
N HIS A 22 -7.88 4.82 3.65
CA HIS A 22 -8.71 4.14 4.64
C HIS A 22 -8.14 2.74 4.84
N LEU A 23 -7.72 2.43 6.07
CA LEU A 23 -7.32 1.09 6.49
C LEU A 23 -8.40 0.48 7.37
N ILE A 24 -8.94 -0.67 6.98
CA ILE A 24 -9.97 -1.40 7.71
C ILE A 24 -9.39 -2.75 8.14
N MET A 25 -9.55 -3.09 9.42
CA MET A 25 -8.93 -4.26 10.05
C MET A 25 -9.92 -4.94 11.01
N TRP A 26 -9.73 -6.24 11.28
CA TRP A 26 -10.48 -6.92 12.34
C TRP A 26 -9.95 -6.53 13.73
N GLY A 27 -10.82 -6.51 14.73
CA GLY A 27 -10.43 -6.29 16.11
C GLY A 27 -9.91 -4.89 16.42
N GLU A 28 -9.16 -4.78 17.51
CA GLU A 28 -8.55 -3.53 17.97
C GLU A 28 -7.03 -3.62 17.86
N HIS A 29 -6.44 -2.70 17.10
CA HIS A 29 -4.99 -2.55 16.97
C HIS A 29 -4.53 -1.25 17.58
N SER A 30 -3.32 -1.25 18.14
CA SER A 30 -2.74 -0.02 18.65
C SER A 30 -2.30 0.89 17.51
N MET A 31 -2.52 2.19 17.65
CA MET A 31 -2.10 3.16 16.63
C MET A 31 -0.58 3.13 16.38
N THR A 32 0.21 2.83 17.42
CA THR A 32 1.67 2.72 17.30
C THR A 32 2.10 1.53 16.44
N GLU A 33 1.42 0.40 16.56
CA GLU A 33 1.68 -0.80 15.75
C GLU A 33 1.35 -0.55 14.28
N VAL A 34 0.16 -0.01 14.01
CA VAL A 34 -0.27 0.36 12.65
C VAL A 34 0.70 1.36 12.03
N ALA A 35 1.09 2.40 12.78
CA ALA A 35 2.05 3.40 12.30
C ALA A 35 3.42 2.80 11.97
N ARG A 36 3.89 1.83 12.77
CA ARG A 36 5.17 1.14 12.52
C ARG A 36 5.10 0.29 11.25
N ALA A 37 4.02 -0.48 11.08
CA ALA A 37 3.81 -1.32 9.89
C ALA A 37 3.70 -0.47 8.62
N LEU A 38 2.96 0.64 8.68
CA LEU A 38 2.82 1.58 7.56
C LEU A 38 4.16 2.23 7.21
N LYS A 39 4.89 2.76 8.21
CA LYS A 39 6.20 3.37 8.00
C LYS A 39 7.17 2.41 7.32
N SER A 40 7.28 1.19 7.84
CA SER A 40 8.17 0.17 7.25
C SER A 40 7.77 -0.22 5.83
N SER A 41 6.47 -0.23 5.51
CA SER A 41 5.99 -0.48 4.14
C SER A 41 6.39 0.64 3.19
N LEU A 42 6.31 1.90 3.63
CA LEU A 42 6.70 3.07 2.84
C LEU A 42 8.21 3.13 2.61
N GLU A 43 9.01 2.80 3.64
CA GLU A 43 10.46 2.70 3.52
C GLU A 43 10.88 1.63 2.49
N GLU A 44 10.20 0.47 2.47
CA GLU A 44 10.45 -0.57 1.47
C GLU A 44 10.09 -0.12 0.05
N ILE A 45 8.94 0.56 -0.13
CA ILE A 45 8.54 1.12 -1.43
C ILE A 45 9.62 2.08 -1.95
N ARG A 46 10.08 3.01 -1.11
CA ARG A 46 11.10 3.98 -1.46
C ARG A 46 12.40 3.30 -1.89
N ASP A 47 12.92 2.40 -1.04
CA ASP A 47 14.31 1.98 -1.14
C ASP A 47 14.52 0.69 -1.93
N MET A 48 13.56 -0.23 -1.91
CA MET A 48 13.79 -1.63 -2.32
C MET A 48 12.98 -2.04 -3.54
N ILE A 49 11.72 -1.58 -3.68
CA ILE A 49 10.80 -2.06 -4.71
C ILE A 49 11.27 -1.70 -6.12
N THR A 50 11.24 -2.68 -7.03
CA THR A 50 11.40 -2.48 -8.49
C THR A 50 10.06 -2.61 -9.21
N TRP A 51 10.04 -2.39 -10.53
CA TRP A 51 8.79 -2.45 -11.30
C TRP A 51 8.19 -3.86 -11.32
N GLU A 52 9.04 -4.88 -11.31
CA GLU A 52 8.68 -6.29 -11.32
C GLU A 52 7.93 -6.71 -10.05
N ASP A 53 8.14 -6.00 -8.95
CA ASP A 53 7.47 -6.25 -7.66
C ASP A 53 6.06 -5.65 -7.60
N VAL A 54 5.68 -4.74 -8.53
CA VAL A 54 4.38 -4.07 -8.51
C VAL A 54 3.31 -5.01 -9.05
N PRO A 55 2.38 -5.51 -8.21
CA PRO A 55 1.37 -6.46 -8.67
C PRO A 55 0.31 -5.76 -9.53
N GLY A 56 -0.26 -6.50 -10.47
CA GLY A 56 -1.48 -6.10 -11.17
C GLY A 56 -1.30 -5.09 -12.31
N THR A 57 -0.10 -4.76 -12.77
CA THR A 57 0.17 -3.70 -13.77
C THR A 57 -0.21 -4.01 -15.23
N THR A 58 -1.03 -5.04 -15.48
CA THR A 58 -1.45 -5.44 -16.85
C THR A 58 -2.93 -5.15 -17.11
N ILE A 59 -3.32 -5.09 -18.39
CA ILE A 59 -4.70 -4.86 -18.83
C ILE A 59 -5.71 -5.88 -18.29
N LYS A 60 -5.26 -7.11 -17.98
CA LYS A 60 -6.15 -8.16 -17.46
C LYS A 60 -6.35 -8.08 -15.94
N THR A 61 -5.48 -7.37 -15.24
CA THR A 61 -5.35 -7.42 -13.78
C THR A 61 -5.56 -6.08 -13.08
N CYS A 62 -5.55 -4.95 -13.81
CA CYS A 62 -5.87 -3.63 -13.28
C CYS A 62 -6.83 -2.89 -14.21
N GLY A 63 -7.89 -2.32 -13.61
CA GLY A 63 -8.91 -1.56 -14.33
C GLY A 63 -8.42 -0.28 -15.00
N ASN A 64 -7.25 0.25 -14.57
CA ASN A 64 -6.61 1.42 -15.18
C ASN A 64 -5.08 1.25 -15.26
N TYR A 65 -4.62 0.15 -15.88
CA TYR A 65 -3.22 -0.29 -15.87
C TYR A 65 -2.18 0.71 -16.44
N LYS A 66 -2.62 1.73 -17.20
CA LYS A 66 -1.73 2.75 -17.77
C LYS A 66 -1.38 3.86 -16.78
N ASP A 67 -2.14 4.00 -15.70
CA ASP A 67 -2.01 5.08 -14.71
C ASP A 67 -1.18 4.64 -13.50
N HIS A 68 -0.04 4.00 -13.78
CA HIS A 68 0.93 3.60 -12.76
C HIS A 68 2.23 4.37 -12.95
N SER A 69 2.83 4.81 -11.84
CA SER A 69 4.15 5.43 -11.82
C SER A 69 4.90 4.99 -10.57
N LEU A 70 5.86 4.08 -10.72
CA LEU A 70 6.72 3.68 -9.59
C LEU A 70 7.61 4.84 -9.13
N PHE A 71 8.03 5.71 -10.05
CA PHE A 71 8.76 6.93 -9.71
C PHE A 71 7.95 7.79 -8.72
N SER A 72 6.71 8.13 -9.06
CA SER A 72 5.87 8.95 -8.17
C SER A 72 5.52 8.27 -6.85
N ALA A 73 5.54 6.94 -6.78
CA ALA A 73 5.28 6.20 -5.54
C ALA A 73 6.47 6.21 -4.58
N LYS A 74 7.69 6.51 -5.08
CA LYS A 74 8.93 6.56 -4.28
C LYS A 74 9.28 7.95 -3.74
N GLU A 75 8.84 9.01 -4.42
CA GLU A 75 9.06 10.42 -4.03
C GLU A 75 8.17 10.85 -2.84
#